data_AF-A0A1C6V533-F1
#
_entry.id   AF-A0A1C6V533-F1
#
_cell.length_a   1.000
_cell.length_b   1.000
_cell.length_c   1.000
_cell.angle_alpha   90.00
_cell.angle_beta   90.00
_cell.angle_gamma   90.00
#
_symmetry.space_group_name_H-M   'P 1'
#
loop_
_entity.id
_entity.type
_entity.pdbx_description
1 polymer ?
#
loop_
_entity_poly.entity_id
_entity_poly.type
_entity_poly.pdbx_seq_one_letter_code
_entity_poly.pdbx_strand_id
1 'polypeptide(L)'
;MIDVELLMDELGRRQVDVLIRVDRERMAQFNGRPWTMLLSGPGLGGRQVIRVDTKTLPDALDHCLAELATCPGDWAWLDAYRGLPRP
;
A
#
# COMPACT_ATOMS: atom_id res chain seq x y z
N MET A 1 4.02 -12.81 -9.34
CA MET A 1 4.65 -11.48 -9.35
C MET A 1 3.52 -10.48 -9.42
N ILE A 2 3.41 -9.56 -8.46
CA ILE A 2 2.37 -8.51 -8.51
C ILE A 2 2.66 -7.62 -9.70
N ASP A 3 1.66 -7.41 -10.55
CA ASP A 3 1.70 -6.37 -11.55
C ASP A 3 1.41 -5.03 -10.86
N VAL A 4 2.47 -4.29 -10.54
CA VAL A 4 2.34 -3.04 -9.79
C VAL A 4 1.68 -1.96 -10.63
N GLU A 5 1.89 -1.97 -11.95
CA GLU A 5 1.30 -1.01 -12.87
C GLU A 5 -0.21 -1.18 -12.90
N LEU A 6 -0.69 -2.42 -13.07
CA LEU A 6 -2.10 -2.73 -13.02
C LEU A 6 -2.74 -2.37 -11.66
N LEU A 7 -2.03 -2.63 -10.56
CA LEU A 7 -2.50 -2.24 -9.22
C LEU A 7 -2.65 -0.72 -9.10
N MET A 8 -1.65 0.05 -9.54
CA MET A 8 -1.69 1.52 -9.48
C MET A 8 -2.82 2.09 -10.34
N ASP A 9 -3.03 1.53 -11.54
CA ASP A 9 -4.13 1.90 -12.43
C ASP A 9 -5.50 1.66 -11.79
N GLU A 10 -5.71 0.49 -11.19
CA GLU A 10 -6.96 0.14 -10.51
C GLU A 10 -7.23 1.03 -9.29
N LEU A 11 -6.20 1.40 -8.53
CA LEU A 11 -6.30 2.35 -7.41
C LEU A 11 -6.65 3.76 -7.92
N GLY A 12 -5.98 4.24 -8.96
CA GLY A 12 -6.24 5.56 -9.56
C GLY A 12 -7.67 5.68 -10.11
N ARG A 13 -8.18 4.63 -10.78
CA ARG A 13 -9.59 4.57 -11.24
C ARG A 13 -10.60 4.69 -10.10
N ARG A 14 -10.22 4.33 -8.88
CA ARG A 14 -11.05 4.42 -7.66
C ARG A 14 -10.73 5.66 -6.82
N GLN A 15 -10.10 6.67 -7.42
CA GLN A 15 -9.76 7.95 -6.77
C GLN A 15 -8.85 7.78 -5.55
N VAL A 16 -7.94 6.81 -5.62
CA VAL A 16 -6.89 6.59 -4.62
C VAL A 16 -5.55 7.01 -5.22
N ASP A 17 -4.96 8.05 -4.64
CA ASP A 17 -3.59 8.45 -4.93
C ASP A 17 -2.62 7.54 -4.16
N VAL A 18 -1.50 7.19 -4.80
CA VAL A 18 -0.51 6.27 -4.22
C VAL A 18 0.88 6.90 -4.24
N LEU A 19 1.58 6.80 -3.10
CA LEU A 19 3.02 7.07 -3.00
C LEU A 19 3.72 5.88 -2.38
N ILE A 20 4.72 5.35 -3.09
CA ILE A 20 5.67 4.36 -2.56
C ILE A 20 7.05 5.03 -2.50
N ARG A 21 7.68 4.98 -1.33
CA ARG A 21 8.98 5.60 -1.08
C ARG A 21 9.90 4.67 -0.31
N VAL A 22 11.19 4.73 -0.63
CA VAL A 22 12.27 4.22 0.21
C VAL A 22 12.92 5.39 0.95
N ASP A 23 13.01 5.30 2.27
CA ASP A 23 13.68 6.27 3.11
C ASP A 23 15.14 5.87 3.39
N ARG A 24 16.08 6.68 2.89
CA ARG A 24 17.52 6.44 2.99
C ARG A 24 18.02 6.42 4.45
N GLU A 25 17.47 7.27 5.31
CA GLU A 25 17.92 7.37 6.70
C GLU A 25 17.49 6.14 7.50
N ARG A 26 16.24 5.70 7.30
CA ARG A 26 15.74 4.47 7.90
C ARG A 26 16.43 3.22 7.34
N MET A 27 16.84 3.24 6.07
CA MET A 27 17.61 2.14 5.47
C MET A 27 18.95 1.92 6.19
N ALA A 28 19.59 2.99 6.67
CA ALA A 28 20.86 2.92 7.38
C ALA A 28 20.72 2.42 8.85
N GLN A 29 19.51 2.30 9.38
CA GLN A 29 19.26 1.87 10.76
C GLN A 29 19.13 0.35 10.86
N PHE A 30 19.71 -0.26 11.90
CA PHE A 30 19.45 -1.66 12.22
C PHE A 30 17.96 -1.87 12.54
N ASN A 31 17.30 -2.80 11.85
CA ASN A 31 15.84 -3.01 11.90
C ASN A 31 14.98 -1.81 11.47
N GLY A 32 15.55 -0.87 10.71
CA GLY A 32 14.79 0.22 10.12
C GLY A 32 13.63 -0.26 9.24
N ARG A 33 12.62 0.59 9.10
CA ARG A 33 11.45 0.36 8.23
C ARG A 33 11.49 1.35 7.07
N PRO A 34 12.35 1.10 6.06
CA PRO A 34 12.64 2.09 5.02
C PRO A 34 11.51 2.25 4.01
N TRP A 35 10.63 1.26 3.88
CA TRP A 35 9.54 1.32 2.91
C TRP A 35 8.36 2.07 3.52
N THR A 36 7.92 3.11 2.82
CA THR A 36 6.69 3.83 3.11
C THR A 36 5.74 3.63 1.95
N MET A 37 4.52 3.19 2.23
CA MET A 37 3.39 3.30 1.31
C MET A 37 2.35 4.23 1.92
N LEU A 38 1.87 5.16 1.10
CA LEU A 38 0.86 6.14 1.48
C LEU A 38 -0.25 6.13 0.44
N LEU A 39 -1.49 6.08 0.93
CA LEU A 39 -2.71 6.22 0.15
C LEU A 39 -3.49 7.43 0.63
N SER A 40 -4.03 8.18 -0.32
CA SER A 40 -4.90 9.33 -0.06
C SER A 40 -5.97 9.45 -1.14
N GLY A 41 -6.86 10.42 -0.97
CA GLY A 41 -7.86 10.77 -1.97
C GLY A 41 -9.28 10.32 -1.61
N PRO A 42 -10.28 10.73 -2.42
CA PRO A 42 -11.69 10.47 -2.16
C PRO A 42 -12.06 8.99 -2.02
N GLY A 43 -11.30 8.09 -2.66
CA GLY A 43 -11.52 6.64 -2.57
C GLY A 43 -11.44 6.09 -1.14
N LEU A 44 -10.85 6.82 -0.19
CA LEU A 44 -10.81 6.42 1.22
C LEU A 44 -12.11 6.72 2.00
N GLY A 45 -13.12 7.29 1.33
CA GLY A 45 -14.47 7.59 1.84
C GLY A 45 -14.52 8.76 2.83
N GLY A 46 -13.77 8.67 3.93
CA GLY A 46 -13.63 9.72 4.94
C GLY A 46 -12.30 9.66 5.72
N ARG A 47 -11.48 8.63 5.48
CA ARG A 47 -10.13 8.55 6.04
C ARG A 47 -9.21 9.46 5.23
N GLN A 48 -8.49 10.36 5.91
CA GLN A 48 -7.63 11.32 5.22
C GLN A 48 -6.41 10.67 4.56
N VAL A 49 -5.82 9.69 5.24
CA VAL A 49 -4.61 9.00 4.76
C VAL A 49 -4.52 7.60 5.35
N ILE A 50 -3.98 6.68 4.57
CA ILE A 50 -3.44 5.41 5.05
C ILE A 50 -1.94 5.49 4.83
N ARG A 51 -1.16 5.27 5.89
CA ARG A 51 0.31 5.24 5.80
C ARG A 51 0.84 4.04 6.55
N VAL A 52 1.68 3.27 5.88
CA VAL A 52 2.39 2.14 6.48
C VAL A 52 3.89 2.30 6.26
N ASP A 53 4.65 2.03 7.32
CA ASP A 53 6.11 2.00 7.31
C ASP A 53 6.57 0.57 7.65
N THR A 54 7.27 -0.09 6.73
CA THR A 54 7.62 -1.51 6.81
C THR A 54 9.07 -1.81 6.44
N LYS A 55 9.51 -3.04 6.72
CA LYS A 55 10.87 -3.51 6.38
C LYS A 55 11.01 -3.86 4.90
N THR A 56 9.93 -4.28 4.26
CA THR A 56 9.93 -4.75 2.87
C THR A 56 8.77 -4.13 2.08
N LEU A 57 8.96 -3.99 0.77
CA LEU A 57 7.90 -3.53 -0.14
C LEU A 57 6.66 -4.45 -0.12
N PRO A 58 6.78 -5.80 -0.12
CA PRO A 58 5.63 -6.70 0.05
C PRO A 58 4.82 -6.41 1.31
N ASP A 59 5.47 -6.23 2.46
CA ASP A 59 4.77 -5.89 3.70
C ASP A 59 4.07 -4.53 3.57
N ALA A 60 4.68 -3.56 2.90
CA ALA A 60 4.07 -2.25 2.68
C ALA A 60 2.78 -2.38 1.87
N LEU A 61 2.82 -3.14 0.77
CA LEU A 61 1.64 -3.43 -0.06
C LEU A 61 0.57 -4.17 0.75
N ASP A 62 0.92 -5.30 1.37
CA ASP A 62 -0.04 -6.11 2.12
C ASP A 62 -0.73 -5.32 3.24
N HIS A 63 0.03 -4.61 4.07
CA HIS A 63 -0.54 -3.82 5.16
C HIS A 63 -1.38 -2.64 4.64
N CYS A 64 -0.94 -1.96 3.59
CA CYS A 64 -1.68 -0.81 3.07
C CYS A 64 -2.99 -1.25 2.38
N LEU A 65 -2.95 -2.33 1.60
CA LEU A 65 -4.14 -2.89 0.96
C LEU A 65 -5.08 -3.54 1.98
N ALA A 66 -4.55 -4.12 3.08
CA ALA A 66 -5.34 -4.57 4.22
C ALA A 66 -6.17 -3.43 4.82
N GLU A 67 -5.51 -2.30 5.10
CA GLU A 67 -6.15 -1.10 5.64
C GLU A 67 -7.16 -0.49 4.67
N LEU A 68 -6.84 -0.43 3.36
CA LEU A 68 -7.74 0.11 2.34
C LEU A 68 -9.06 -0.65 2.27
N ALA A 69 -9.04 -1.99 2.39
CA ALA A 69 -10.26 -2.79 2.37
C ALA A 69 -11.20 -2.54 3.57
N THR A 70 -10.73 -1.84 4.61
CA THR A 70 -11.58 -1.41 5.73
C THR A 70 -12.33 -0.10 5.43
N CYS A 71 -11.95 0.62 4.37
CA CYS A 71 -12.63 1.84 3.94
C CYS A 71 -13.96 1.50 3.23
N PRO A 72 -14.94 2.42 3.25
CA PRO A 72 -16.14 2.27 2.44
C PRO A 72 -15.80 2.15 0.94
N GLY A 73 -16.36 1.16 0.25
CA GLY A 73 -16.11 0.94 -1.19
C GLY A 73 -16.09 -0.55 -1.56
N ASP A 74 -15.96 -0.83 -2.86
CA ASP A 74 -15.75 -2.19 -3.36
C ASP A 74 -14.26 -2.50 -3.47
N TRP A 75 -13.78 -3.31 -2.54
CA TRP A 75 -12.38 -3.70 -2.39
C TRP A 75 -12.13 -5.20 -2.53
N ALA A 76 -13.14 -5.99 -2.92
CA ALA A 76 -13.01 -7.44 -3.03
C ALA A 76 -11.93 -7.86 -4.04
N TRP A 77 -11.69 -7.03 -5.05
CA TRP A 77 -10.66 -7.22 -6.06
C TRP A 77 -9.21 -7.19 -5.51
N LEU A 78 -8.99 -6.61 -4.32
CA LEU A 78 -7.67 -6.54 -3.69
C LEU A 78 -7.12 -7.92 -3.33
N ASP A 79 -7.97 -8.94 -3.18
CA ASP A 79 -7.53 -10.29 -2.86
C ASP A 79 -6.68 -10.91 -3.98
N ALA A 80 -6.80 -10.43 -5.23
CA ALA A 80 -5.91 -10.82 -6.33
C ALA A 80 -4.46 -10.33 -6.14
N TYR A 81 -4.25 -9.36 -5.26
CA TYR A 81 -2.96 -8.72 -4.98
C TYR A 81 -2.41 -9.08 -3.59
N ARG A 82 -3.17 -9.78 -2.76
CA ARG A 82 -2.78 -10.23 -1.42
C ARG A 82 -2.19 -11.63 -1.46
N GLY A 83 -1.16 -11.88 -0.65
CA GLY A 83 -0.62 -13.23 -0.44
C GLY A 83 0.61 -13.58 -1.28
N LEU A 84 1.60 -12.69 -1.32
CA LEU A 84 2.95 -13.08 -1.75
C LEU A 84 3.50 -14.16 -0.78
N PRO A 85 4.12 -15.25 -1.28
CA PRO A 85 4.84 -16.16 -0.42
C PRO A 85 5.96 -15.39 0.29
N ARG A 86 5.98 -15.46 1.62
CA ARG A 86 7.05 -14.91 2.44
C ARG A 86 8.29 -15.81 2.29
N PRO A 87 9.48 -15.27 1.97
CA PRO A 87 10.72 -16.03 2.08
C PRO A 87 11.02 -16.40 3.53
#